data_AF-A0A016SI49-F1
#
_entry.id   AF-A0A016SI49-F1
#
_cell.length_a   1.000
_cell.length_b   1.000
_cell.length_c   1.000
_cell.angle_alpha   90.00
_cell.angle_beta   90.00
_cell.angle_gamma   90.00
#
_symmetry.space_group_name_H-M   'P 1'
#
loop_
_entity.id
_entity.type
_entity.pdbx_description
1 polymer ?
#
loop_
_entity_poly.entity_id
_entity_poly.type
_entity_poly.pdbx_seq_one_letter_code
_entity_poly.pdbx_strand_id
1 'polypeptide(L)'
;MISYRTDIDRLHSQLRSWMAEWIVTQTYLLWTAPEILRSSNSGKSKEADIYSFGIICAQVVTQSPPWDLDNRKEDPEELIYMIKKGGHNAPRPPLDVQENGDVNQAL
;
A
#
# COMPACT_ATOMS: atom_id res chain seq x y z
N MET A 1 -8.77 -17.87 39.34
CA MET A 1 -9.60 -17.41 38.20
C MET A 1 -9.02 -16.21 37.43
N ILE A 2 -7.89 -15.63 37.86
CA ILE A 2 -7.31 -14.40 37.26
C ILE A 2 -6.27 -14.72 36.15
N SER A 3 -5.59 -15.88 36.23
CA SER A 3 -4.52 -16.30 35.29
C SER A 3 -4.97 -16.37 33.82
N TYR A 4 -6.17 -16.91 33.57
CA TYR A 4 -6.70 -17.05 32.20
C TYR A 4 -7.08 -15.70 31.58
N ARG A 5 -7.47 -14.72 32.40
CA ARG A 5 -7.84 -13.38 31.94
C ARG A 5 -6.60 -12.66 31.36
N THR A 6 -5.48 -12.74 32.07
CA THR A 6 -4.20 -12.15 31.66
C THR A 6 -3.59 -12.83 30.43
N ASP A 7 -3.76 -14.15 30.27
CA ASP A 7 -3.29 -14.85 29.07
C ASP A 7 -4.10 -14.47 27.82
N ILE A 8 -5.42 -14.31 27.94
CA ILE A 8 -6.27 -13.84 26.84
C ILE A 8 -5.90 -12.41 26.42
N ASP A 9 -5.70 -11.50 27.37
CA ASP A 9 -5.35 -10.11 27.07
C ASP A 9 -3.94 -10.01 26.44
N ARG A 10 -3.00 -10.88 26.86
CA ARG A 10 -1.67 -11.01 26.25
C ARG A 10 -1.75 -11.53 24.82
N LEU A 11 -2.55 -12.57 24.56
CA LEU A 11 -2.76 -13.08 23.21
C LEU A 11 -3.45 -12.06 22.32
N HIS A 12 -4.42 -11.31 22.82
CA HIS A 12 -5.05 -10.21 22.08
C HIS A 12 -4.06 -9.08 21.75
N SER A 13 -3.18 -8.72 22.67
CA SER A 13 -2.11 -7.75 22.42
C SER A 13 -1.11 -8.26 21.38
N GLN A 14 -0.70 -9.53 21.50
CA GLN A 14 0.18 -10.19 20.55
C GLN A 14 -0.45 -10.20 19.15
N LEU A 15 -1.71 -10.63 19.02
CA LEU A 15 -2.44 -10.65 17.76
C LEU A 15 -2.57 -9.25 17.16
N ARG A 16 -2.89 -8.23 17.96
CA ARG A 16 -2.93 -6.84 17.49
C ARG A 16 -1.58 -6.36 16.96
N SER A 17 -0.49 -6.72 17.63
CA SER A 17 0.87 -6.40 17.18
C SER A 17 1.19 -7.08 15.85
N TRP A 18 0.89 -8.38 15.73
CA TRP A 18 1.13 -9.15 14.52
C TRP A 18 0.26 -8.66 13.36
N MET A 19 -1.01 -8.35 13.62
CA MET A 19 -1.90 -7.77 12.62
C MET A 19 -1.41 -6.39 12.17
N ALA A 20 -0.96 -5.53 13.08
CA ALA A 20 -0.42 -4.22 12.72
C ALA A 20 0.85 -4.35 11.87
N GLU A 21 1.77 -5.23 12.25
CA GLU A 21 2.98 -5.54 11.47
C GLU A 21 2.62 -6.09 10.08
N TRP A 22 1.64 -7.01 10.00
CA TRP A 22 1.15 -7.55 8.74
C TRP A 22 0.53 -6.47 7.85
N ILE A 23 -0.37 -5.65 8.37
CA ILE A 23 -1.02 -4.56 7.63
C ILE A 23 0.04 -3.58 7.10
N VAL A 24 1.00 -3.19 7.94
CA VAL A 24 2.10 -2.31 7.56
C VAL A 24 2.97 -2.96 6.46
N THR A 25 3.26 -4.26 6.58
CA THR A 25 4.06 -4.97 5.59
C THR A 25 3.34 -5.06 4.24
N GLN A 26 2.03 -5.34 4.24
CA GLN A 26 1.23 -5.39 3.02
C GLN A 26 1.17 -4.01 2.35
N THR A 27 0.95 -2.93 3.09
CA THR A 27 0.91 -1.59 2.48
C THR A 27 2.23 -1.21 1.83
N TYR A 28 3.38 -1.55 2.42
CA TYR A 28 4.70 -1.32 1.80
C TYR A 28 4.88 -2.02 0.44
N LEU A 29 4.23 -3.16 0.22
CA LEU A 29 4.30 -3.88 -1.05
C LEU A 29 3.59 -3.15 -2.20
N LEU A 30 2.75 -2.15 -1.93
CA LEU A 30 2.06 -1.37 -2.97
C LEU A 30 2.99 -0.46 -3.79
N TRP A 31 4.17 -0.14 -3.25
CA TRP A 31 5.25 0.53 -3.99
C TRP A 31 6.15 -0.44 -4.76
N THR A 32 5.95 -1.74 -4.58
CA THR A 32 6.81 -2.77 -5.17
C THR A 32 6.30 -3.13 -6.56
N ALA A 33 7.21 -3.16 -7.52
CA ALA A 33 6.89 -3.46 -8.91
C ALA A 33 6.36 -4.89 -9.08
N PRO A 34 5.42 -5.13 -10.02
CA PRO A 34 4.75 -6.42 -10.16
C PRO A 34 5.70 -7.59 -10.44
N GLU A 35 6.79 -7.35 -11.16
CA GLU A 35 7.84 -8.34 -11.41
C GLU A 35 8.57 -8.76 -10.12
N ILE A 36 8.83 -7.81 -9.22
CA ILE A 36 9.44 -8.07 -7.92
C ILE A 36 8.47 -8.81 -7.01
N LEU A 37 7.16 -8.51 -7.08
CA LEU A 37 6.12 -9.24 -6.34
C LEU A 37 5.95 -10.71 -6.81
N ARG A 38 6.30 -11.01 -8.07
CA ARG A 38 6.25 -12.36 -8.64
C ARG A 38 7.47 -13.18 -8.31
N SER A 39 8.66 -12.58 -8.34
CA SER A 39 9.91 -13.30 -8.10
C SER A 39 10.27 -13.31 -6.62
N SER A 40 10.70 -14.47 -6.11
CA SER A 40 11.41 -14.52 -4.81
C SER A 40 12.81 -13.91 -4.87
N ASN A 41 13.31 -13.61 -6.07
CA ASN A 41 14.58 -12.93 -6.26
C ASN A 41 14.41 -11.43 -5.98
N SER A 42 15.18 -10.93 -5.01
CA SER A 42 15.30 -9.53 -4.60
C SER A 42 16.12 -8.69 -5.59
N GLY A 43 15.88 -8.90 -6.89
CA GLY A 43 16.60 -8.22 -7.95
C GLY A 43 16.16 -6.76 -8.03
N LYS A 44 16.84 -5.87 -7.31
CA LYS A 44 16.72 -4.42 -7.52
C LYS A 44 16.99 -4.13 -9.00
N SER A 45 16.02 -3.53 -9.67
CA SER A 45 16.11 -3.15 -11.08
C SER A 45 15.78 -1.67 -11.22
N LYS A 46 16.30 -1.04 -12.28
CA LYS A 46 16.00 0.37 -12.57
C LYS A 46 14.51 0.54 -12.87
N GLU A 47 13.91 -0.46 -13.49
CA GLU A 47 12.49 -0.53 -13.83
C GLU A 47 11.63 -0.57 -12.57
N ALA A 48 12.04 -1.32 -11.54
CA ALA A 48 11.36 -1.36 -10.26
C ALA A 48 11.47 -0.03 -9.51
N ASP A 49 12.63 0.62 -9.57
CA ASP A 49 12.82 1.96 -9.01
C ASP A 49 11.90 2.98 -9.72
N ILE A 50 11.78 2.93 -11.07
CA ILE A 50 10.87 3.77 -11.85
C ILE A 50 9.41 3.53 -11.44
N TYR A 51 9.01 2.26 -11.26
CA TYR A 51 7.66 1.93 -10.78
C TYR A 51 7.38 2.58 -9.43
N SER A 52 8.25 2.36 -8.44
CA SER A 52 8.06 2.91 -7.09
C SER A 52 8.05 4.44 -7.08
N PHE A 53 8.90 5.07 -7.91
CA PHE A 53 8.90 6.51 -8.12
C PHE A 53 7.57 7.00 -8.71
N GLY A 54 7.00 6.30 -9.69
CA GLY A 54 5.68 6.62 -10.25
C GLY A 54 4.56 6.59 -9.21
N ILE A 55 4.59 5.63 -8.28
CA ILE A 55 3.63 5.57 -7.17
C ILE A 55 3.79 6.79 -6.24
N ILE A 56 5.03 7.20 -5.95
CA ILE A 56 5.32 8.40 -5.14
C ILE A 56 4.84 9.66 -5.85
N CYS A 57 5.09 9.80 -7.16
CA CYS A 57 4.60 10.94 -7.94
C CYS A 57 3.08 11.03 -7.90
N ALA A 58 2.36 9.91 -8.02
CA ALA A 58 0.91 9.90 -7.90
C ALA A 58 0.47 10.47 -6.54
N GLN A 59 1.07 10.01 -5.42
CA GLN A 59 0.76 10.52 -4.08
C GLN A 59 1.04 12.01 -3.93
N VAL A 60 2.14 12.51 -4.50
CA VAL A 60 2.47 13.95 -4.44
C VAL A 60 1.44 14.78 -5.21
N VAL A 61 0.99 14.28 -6.37
CA VAL A 61 0.02 14.96 -7.22
C VAL A 61 -1.38 14.94 -6.61
N THR A 62 -1.82 13.79 -6.09
CA THR A 62 -3.17 13.63 -5.52
C THR A 62 -3.26 14.07 -4.05
N GLN A 63 -2.11 14.23 -3.38
CA GLN A 63 -2.00 14.48 -1.94
C GLN A 63 -2.75 13.44 -1.10
N SER A 64 -2.81 12.19 -1.59
CA SER A 64 -3.54 11.09 -0.96
C SER A 64 -2.61 9.92 -0.61
N PRO A 65 -3.05 8.98 0.26
CA PRO A 65 -2.30 7.76 0.56
C PRO A 65 -1.94 6.96 -0.71
N PRO A 66 -0.95 6.05 -0.66
CA PRO A 66 -0.66 5.14 -1.76
C PRO A 66 -1.92 4.51 -2.30
N TRP A 67 -2.10 4.55 -3.63
CA TRP A 67 -3.27 3.99 -4.29
C TRP A 67 -4.61 4.54 -3.78
N ASP A 68 -4.68 5.63 -3.04
CA ASP A 68 -5.94 6.17 -2.50
C ASP A 68 -6.74 5.12 -1.69
N LEU A 69 -6.04 4.32 -0.87
CA LEU A 69 -6.61 3.20 -0.11
C LEU A 69 -7.85 3.57 0.72
N ASP A 70 -7.98 4.82 1.16
CA ASP A 70 -9.11 5.28 1.96
C ASP A 70 -10.41 5.40 1.15
N ASN A 71 -10.31 5.58 -0.17
CA ASN A 71 -11.46 5.77 -1.07
C ASN A 71 -11.63 4.62 -2.08
N ARG A 72 -11.00 3.48 -1.80
CA ARG A 72 -11.06 2.26 -2.61
C ARG A 72 -11.96 1.20 -2.00
N LYS A 73 -12.38 0.23 -2.83
CA LYS A 73 -13.11 -0.96 -2.37
C LYS A 73 -12.17 -2.10 -2.02
N GLU A 74 -11.08 -2.20 -2.77
CA GLU A 74 -10.10 -3.26 -2.64
C GLU A 74 -9.17 -3.00 -1.45
N ASP A 75 -8.96 -4.02 -0.63
CA ASP A 75 -7.96 -3.97 0.43
C ASP A 75 -6.53 -4.10 -0.13
N PRO A 76 -5.49 -3.82 0.67
CA PRO A 76 -4.11 -3.92 0.20
C PRO A 76 -3.75 -5.30 -0.36
N GLU A 77 -4.27 -6.39 0.20
CA GLU A 77 -3.95 -7.76 -0.23
C GLU A 77 -4.56 -8.08 -1.60
N GLU A 78 -5.83 -7.71 -1.82
CA GLU A 78 -6.50 -7.82 -3.10
C GLU A 78 -5.79 -6.98 -4.18
N LEU A 79 -5.40 -5.75 -3.82
CA LEU A 79 -4.69 -4.86 -4.72
C LEU A 79 -3.31 -5.41 -5.12
N ILE A 80 -2.54 -5.93 -4.15
CA ILE A 80 -1.27 -6.62 -4.40
C ILE A 80 -1.48 -7.84 -5.31
N TYR A 81 -2.53 -8.62 -5.08
CA TYR A 81 -2.86 -9.76 -5.94
C TYR A 81 -3.12 -9.31 -7.39
N MET A 82 -3.90 -8.24 -7.59
CA MET A 82 -4.17 -7.69 -8.93
C MET A 82 -2.92 -7.17 -9.62
N ILE A 83 -2.07 -6.42 -8.90
CA ILE A 83 -0.79 -5.91 -9.41
C ILE A 83 0.11 -7.08 -9.81
N LYS A 84 0.26 -8.07 -8.92
CA LYS A 84 1.05 -9.28 -9.15
C LYS A 84 0.54 -10.07 -10.34
N LYS A 85 -0.78 -10.25 -10.49
CA LYS A 85 -1.37 -10.95 -11.64
C LYS A 85 -1.14 -10.22 -12.96
N GLY A 86 -1.24 -8.88 -12.95
CA GLY A 86 -1.07 -8.05 -14.13
C GLY A 86 -2.15 -8.27 -15.19
N GLY A 87 -1.81 -8.02 -16.46
CA GLY A 87 -2.70 -8.18 -17.62
C GLY A 87 -3.31 -6.87 -18.14
N HIS A 88 -4.25 -6.98 -19.08
CA HIS A 88 -4.87 -5.83 -19.76
C HIS A 88 -5.65 -4.90 -18.81
N ASN A 89 -6.12 -5.41 -17.67
CA ASN A 89 -6.87 -4.66 -16.67
C ASN A 89 -6.07 -4.47 -15.37
N ALA A 90 -4.73 -4.52 -15.43
CA ALA A 90 -3.91 -4.27 -14.25
C ALA A 90 -4.22 -2.85 -13.72
N PRO A 91 -4.61 -2.71 -12.44
CA PRO A 91 -5.01 -1.41 -11.91
C PRO A 91 -3.83 -0.43 -11.94
N ARG A 92 -4.13 0.86 -11.88
CA ARG A 92 -3.16 1.96 -11.75
C ARG A 92 -3.57 2.87 -10.60
N PRO A 93 -2.61 3.54 -9.94
CA PRO A 93 -2.96 4.57 -8.97
C PRO A 93 -3.80 5.65 -9.66
N PRO A 94 -4.85 6.17 -8.99
CA PRO A 94 -5.63 7.27 -9.51
C PRO A 94 -4.75 8.52 -9.54
N LEU A 95 -5.03 9.41 -10.50
CA LEU A 95 -4.36 10.70 -10.64
C LEU A 95 -5.37 11.85 -10.53
N ASP A 96 -6.57 11.55 -10.04
CA ASP A 96 -7.61 12.54 -9.82
C ASP A 96 -7.18 13.44 -8.67
N VAL A 97 -6.85 14.68 -9.02
CA VAL A 97 -6.48 15.71 -8.05
C VAL A 97 -7.78 16.17 -7.40
N GLN A 98 -7.86 16.12 -6.07
CA GLN A 98 -8.95 16.79 -5.38
C GLN A 98 -8.88 18.28 -5.73
N GLU A 99 -9.93 18.84 -6.33
CA GLU A 99 -10.04 20.28 -6.64
C GLU A 99 -10.15 21.11 -5.35
N ASN A 100 -9.13 21.05 -4.49
CA ASN A 100 -8.95 22.06 -3.46
C ASN A 100 -8.22 23.20 -4.16
N GLY A 101 -8.97 24.26 -4.48
CA GLY A 101 -8.58 25.43 -5.25
C GLY A 101 -7.48 26.31 -4.65
N ASP A 102 -6.53 25.72 -3.93
CA ASP A 102 -5.37 26.37 -3.35
C ASP A 102 -4.15 26.22 -4.26
N VAL A 103 -4.34 26.41 -5.57
CA VAL A 103 -3.23 26.88 -6.40
C VAL A 103 -3.02 28.33 -5.98
N ASN A 104 -2.28 28.53 -4.90
CA ASN A 104 -1.64 29.82 -4.62
C ASN A 104 -0.69 30.08 -5.78
N GLN A 105 -1.22 30.70 -6.85
CA GLN A 105 -0.47 31.41 -7.87
C GLN A 105 0.16 32.63 -7.19
N ALA A 106 1.12 32.39 -6.31
CA ALA A 106 1.91 33.45 -5.73
C ALA A 106 2.86 33.98 -6.82
N LEU A 107 2.40 35.08 -7.44
CA LEU A 107 3.14 36.18 -8.09
C LEU A 107 4.34 35.84 -8.99
#